data_AF-A0A067G948-F1
#
_entry.id   AF-A0A067G948-F1
#
_cell.length_a   1.000
_cell.length_b   1.000
_cell.length_c   1.000
_cell.angle_alpha   90.00
_cell.angle_beta   90.00
_cell.angle_gamma   90.00
#
_symmetry.space_group_name_H-M   'P 1'
#
loop_
_entity.id
_entity.type
_entity.pdbx_description
1 polymer ?
#
loop_
_entity_poly.entity_id
_entity_poly.type
_entity_poly.pdbx_seq_one_letter_code
_entity_poly.pdbx_strand_id
1 'polypeptide(L)'
;MVADKGKKTKVEEENAEQIDSELVLSIEKLQEIQDELEKINEEASEKVLEVEQKYSEIRKPVYDKRNDIIKSIPDFWLTAFISHPALGELLSEEDQKIFRYLSSLEVEDFKDVKSGYSITFNFSPNPYFEDNKLTKTFTFLDDDGSMKITATSIKWKEGMGIPNGVNHEKKGNKRPLAEERLVF
;
A
#
# COMPACT_ATOMS: atom_id res chain seq x y z
N MET A 1 -14.79 2.45 -75.06
CA MET A 1 -15.05 3.00 -73.71
C MET A 1 -14.16 2.28 -72.71
N VAL A 2 -12.91 2.72 -72.52
CA VAL A 2 -12.01 2.18 -71.49
C VAL A 2 -11.09 3.31 -71.06
N ALA A 3 -11.44 4.04 -69.99
CA ALA A 3 -10.55 4.94 -69.25
C ALA A 3 -11.32 5.49 -68.03
N ASP A 4 -11.40 4.72 -66.94
CA ASP A 4 -11.92 5.25 -65.66
C ASP A 4 -11.39 4.50 -64.42
N LYS A 5 -11.05 3.21 -64.56
CA LYS A 5 -10.62 2.38 -63.42
C LYS A 5 -9.25 2.74 -62.82
N GLY A 6 -8.27 3.19 -63.61
CA GLY A 6 -6.92 3.51 -63.10
C GLY A 6 -6.80 4.81 -62.32
N LYS A 7 -7.76 5.74 -62.47
CA LYS A 7 -7.76 7.02 -61.75
C LYS A 7 -8.42 6.92 -60.36
N LYS A 8 -9.38 6.00 -60.18
CA LYS A 8 -10.05 5.79 -58.89
C LYS A 8 -9.14 5.10 -57.87
N THR A 9 -8.43 4.05 -58.27
CA THR A 9 -7.54 3.30 -57.37
C THR A 9 -6.38 4.15 -56.84
N LYS A 10 -5.80 5.03 -57.68
CA LYS A 10 -4.69 5.89 -57.26
C LYS A 10 -5.11 7.00 -56.31
N VAL A 11 -6.32 7.53 -56.47
CA VAL A 11 -6.89 8.55 -55.58
C VAL A 11 -7.31 7.95 -54.24
N GLU A 12 -7.76 6.70 -54.21
CA GLU A 12 -8.07 5.99 -52.96
C GLU A 12 -6.80 5.64 -52.17
N GLU A 13 -5.71 5.23 -52.82
CA GLU A 13 -4.40 5.00 -52.17
C GLU A 13 -3.77 6.30 -51.65
N GLU A 14 -3.73 7.38 -52.44
CA GLU A 14 -3.18 8.69 -52.00
C GLU A 14 -3.99 9.29 -50.83
N ASN A 15 -5.32 9.08 -50.80
CA ASN A 15 -6.18 9.56 -49.72
C ASN A 15 -6.04 8.69 -48.46
N ALA A 16 -5.84 7.37 -48.59
CA ALA A 16 -5.54 6.49 -47.47
C ALA A 16 -4.16 6.79 -46.84
N GLU A 17 -3.13 7.07 -47.64
CA GLU A 17 -1.80 7.48 -47.16
C GLU A 17 -1.83 8.87 -46.47
N GLN A 18 -2.63 9.81 -46.97
CA GLN A 18 -2.84 11.10 -46.30
C GLN A 18 -3.56 10.97 -44.96
N ILE A 19 -4.59 10.13 -44.89
CA ILE A 19 -5.32 9.85 -43.65
C ILE A 19 -4.41 9.18 -42.61
N ASP A 20 -3.53 8.26 -43.04
CA ASP A 20 -2.55 7.62 -42.16
C ASP A 20 -1.53 8.63 -41.61
N SER A 21 -1.02 9.54 -42.46
CA SER A 21 -0.11 10.60 -42.03
C SER A 21 -0.77 11.62 -41.08
N GLU A 22 -2.01 12.01 -41.33
CA GLU A 22 -2.74 12.94 -40.45
C GLU A 22 -3.10 12.30 -39.10
N LEU A 23 -3.42 11.00 -39.11
CA LEU A 23 -3.65 10.21 -37.91
C LEU A 23 -2.37 10.11 -37.05
N VAL A 24 -1.23 9.82 -37.67
CA VAL A 24 0.08 9.79 -36.98
C VAL A 24 0.39 11.14 -36.33
N LEU A 25 0.24 12.25 -37.06
CA LEU A 25 0.44 13.60 -36.51
C LEU A 25 -0.52 13.92 -35.35
N SER A 26 -1.75 13.40 -35.39
CA SER A 26 -2.72 13.57 -34.32
C SER A 26 -2.35 12.76 -33.07
N ILE A 27 -1.82 11.55 -33.25
CA ILE A 27 -1.31 10.71 -32.16
C ILE A 27 -0.07 11.35 -31.52
N GLU A 28 0.85 11.90 -32.31
CA GLU A 28 2.03 12.60 -31.78
C GLU A 28 1.62 13.80 -30.91
N LYS A 29 0.69 14.63 -31.37
CA LYS A 29 0.15 15.74 -30.56
C LYS A 29 -0.54 15.26 -29.28
N LEU A 30 -1.25 14.14 -29.36
CA LEU A 30 -1.89 13.54 -28.18
C LEU A 30 -0.83 13.04 -27.18
N GLN A 31 0.27 12.46 -27.67
CA GLN A 31 1.39 12.03 -26.83
C GLN A 31 2.05 13.24 -26.14
N GLU A 32 2.29 14.34 -26.85
CA GLU A 32 2.82 15.58 -26.25
C GLU A 32 1.93 16.07 -25.09
N ILE A 33 0.60 16.06 -25.27
CA ILE A 33 -0.35 16.43 -24.21
C ILE A 33 -0.28 15.43 -23.05
N GLN A 34 -0.12 14.13 -23.34
CA GLN A 34 -0.01 13.10 -22.31
C GLN A 34 1.26 13.26 -21.47
N ASP A 35 2.38 13.63 -22.09
CA ASP A 35 3.65 13.93 -21.42
C ASP A 35 3.51 15.20 -20.53
N GLU A 36 2.79 16.22 -21.00
CA GLU A 36 2.47 17.41 -20.19
C GLU A 36 1.62 17.06 -18.96
N LEU A 37 0.62 16.18 -19.12
CA LEU A 37 -0.21 15.69 -18.01
C LEU A 37 0.61 14.88 -17.01
N GLU A 38 1.52 14.03 -17.47
CA GLU A 38 2.41 13.24 -16.61
C GLU A 38 3.29 14.15 -15.75
N LYS A 39 3.88 15.18 -16.35
CA LYS A 39 4.67 16.18 -15.63
C LYS A 39 3.86 16.92 -14.55
N ILE A 40 2.62 17.29 -14.84
CA ILE A 40 1.74 17.93 -13.85
C ILE A 40 1.42 16.96 -12.71
N ASN A 41 1.19 15.68 -13.04
CA ASN A 41 0.92 14.66 -12.04
C ASN A 41 2.14 14.37 -11.16
N GLU A 42 3.35 14.35 -11.72
CA GLU A 42 4.60 14.26 -10.96
C GLU A 42 4.75 15.42 -9.98
N GLU A 43 4.53 16.66 -10.41
CA GLU A 43 4.61 17.84 -9.52
C GLU A 43 3.55 17.78 -8.39
N ALA A 44 2.32 17.36 -8.71
CA ALA A 44 1.28 17.16 -7.71
C ALA A 44 1.66 16.05 -6.71
N SER A 45 2.23 14.97 -7.22
CA SER A 45 2.75 13.83 -6.46
C SER A 45 3.83 14.29 -5.48
N GLU A 46 4.82 15.08 -5.92
CA GLU A 46 5.87 15.64 -5.05
C GLU A 46 5.29 16.52 -3.94
N LYS A 47 4.35 17.42 -4.27
CA LYS A 47 3.71 18.31 -3.28
C LYS A 47 2.95 17.54 -2.20
N VAL A 48 2.26 16.46 -2.58
CA VAL A 48 1.59 15.57 -1.60
C VAL A 48 2.63 14.93 -0.67
N LEU A 49 3.76 14.48 -1.22
CA LEU A 49 4.81 13.86 -0.42
C LEU A 49 5.43 14.85 0.58
N GLU A 50 5.71 16.07 0.17
CA GLU A 50 6.23 17.12 1.06
C GLU A 50 5.28 17.42 2.22
N VAL A 51 3.97 17.50 1.94
CA VAL A 51 2.94 17.73 2.96
C VAL A 51 2.89 16.56 3.93
N GLU A 52 2.88 15.32 3.45
CA GLU A 52 2.84 14.14 4.32
C GLU A 52 4.08 14.01 5.19
N GLN A 53 5.28 14.24 4.63
CA GLN A 53 6.53 14.25 5.41
C GLN A 53 6.48 15.30 6.52
N LYS A 54 6.09 16.53 6.19
CA LYS A 54 5.96 17.62 7.17
C LYS A 54 5.00 17.25 8.31
N TYR A 55 3.83 16.71 7.99
CA TYR A 55 2.86 16.36 9.03
C TYR A 55 3.23 15.08 9.78
N SER A 56 3.97 14.15 9.18
CA SER A 56 4.54 12.99 9.88
C SER A 56 5.47 13.43 11.01
N GLU A 57 6.39 14.37 10.73
CA GLU A 57 7.30 14.92 11.75
C GLU A 57 6.55 15.66 12.87
N ILE A 58 5.48 16.40 12.53
CA ILE A 58 4.65 17.11 13.53
C ILE A 58 3.83 16.12 14.37
N ARG A 59 3.32 15.03 13.76
CA ARG A 59 2.53 14.00 14.44
C ARG A 59 3.37 13.17 15.41
N LYS A 60 4.63 12.86 15.06
CA LYS A 60 5.53 12.00 15.86
C LYS A 60 5.62 12.38 17.35
N PRO A 61 5.97 13.61 17.75
CA PRO A 61 6.06 13.97 19.17
C PRO A 61 4.69 13.92 19.89
N VAL A 62 3.58 14.07 19.17
CA VAL A 62 2.24 13.94 19.73
C VAL A 62 1.92 12.46 19.98
N TYR A 63 2.27 11.58 19.05
CA TYR A 63 2.16 10.13 19.23
C TYR A 63 3.04 9.62 20.37
N ASP A 64 4.27 10.12 20.50
CA ASP A 64 5.17 9.74 21.60
C ASP A 64 4.55 10.11 22.96
N LYS A 65 4.07 11.34 23.11
CA LYS A 65 3.36 11.79 24.32
C LYS A 65 2.13 10.94 24.62
N ARG A 66 1.34 10.59 23.59
CA ARG A 66 0.18 9.72 23.74
C ARG A 66 0.61 8.32 24.19
N ASN A 67 1.67 7.78 23.61
CA ASN A 67 2.18 6.45 23.93
C ASN A 67 2.65 6.36 25.39
N ASP A 68 3.31 7.41 25.89
CA ASP A 68 3.72 7.48 27.30
C ASP A 68 2.53 7.48 28.27
N ILE A 69 1.43 8.15 27.93
CA ILE A 69 0.19 8.09 28.73
C ILE A 69 -0.43 6.69 28.64
N ILE A 70 -0.52 6.12 27.44
CA ILE A 70 -1.10 4.78 27.21
C ILE A 70 -0.42 3.70 28.05
N LYS A 71 0.91 3.77 28.25
CA LYS A 71 1.66 2.83 29.11
C LYS A 71 1.11 2.74 30.55
N SER A 72 0.44 3.78 31.03
CA SER A 72 -0.16 3.80 32.37
C SER A 72 -1.59 3.23 32.43
N ILE A 73 -2.19 2.91 31.28
CA ILE A 73 -3.55 2.38 31.15
C ILE A 73 -3.47 0.87 30.93
N PRO A 74 -3.88 0.05 31.92
CA PRO A 74 -3.87 -1.41 31.79
C PRO A 74 -4.73 -1.90 30.62
N ASP A 75 -4.27 -2.95 29.92
CA ASP A 75 -4.98 -3.61 28.83
C ASP A 75 -5.47 -2.66 27.70
N PHE A 76 -4.87 -1.47 27.55
CA PHE A 76 -5.34 -0.46 26.59
C PHE A 76 -5.42 -1.01 25.16
N TRP A 77 -4.32 -1.58 24.65
CA TRP A 77 -4.30 -2.07 23.27
C TRP A 77 -5.18 -3.29 23.04
N LEU A 78 -5.25 -4.22 24.00
CA LEU A 78 -6.20 -5.33 23.95
C LEU A 78 -7.64 -4.81 23.84
N THR A 79 -8.01 -3.85 24.71
CA THR A 79 -9.34 -3.24 24.73
C THR A 79 -9.63 -2.51 23.41
N ALA A 80 -8.66 -1.76 22.88
CA ALA A 80 -8.78 -1.04 21.62
C ALA A 80 -9.03 -1.98 20.44
N PHE A 81 -8.30 -3.10 20.35
CA PHE A 81 -8.47 -4.07 19.27
C PHE A 81 -9.81 -4.81 19.36
N ILE A 82 -10.20 -5.29 20.54
CA ILE A 82 -11.48 -6.01 20.72
C ILE A 82 -12.67 -5.10 20.43
N SER A 83 -12.57 -3.82 20.79
CA SER A 83 -13.64 -2.84 20.55
C SER A 83 -13.79 -2.45 19.07
N HIS A 84 -12.79 -2.73 18.23
CA HIS A 84 -12.84 -2.39 16.82
C HIS A 84 -13.57 -3.49 16.01
N PRO A 85 -14.65 -3.18 15.26
CA PRO A 85 -15.50 -4.18 14.62
C PRO A 85 -14.75 -5.24 13.79
N ALA A 86 -13.81 -4.80 12.94
CA ALA A 86 -13.07 -5.72 12.07
C ALA A 86 -11.87 -6.40 12.74
N LEU A 87 -11.35 -5.86 13.85
CA LEU A 87 -10.13 -6.40 14.49
C LEU A 87 -10.47 -7.31 15.65
N GLY A 88 -11.55 -7.04 16.38
CA GLY A 88 -12.01 -7.89 17.47
C GLY A 88 -12.37 -9.29 17.00
N GLU A 89 -12.96 -9.41 15.81
CA GLU A 89 -13.28 -10.71 15.19
C GLU A 89 -12.03 -11.53 14.82
N LEU A 90 -10.86 -10.89 14.69
CA LEU A 90 -9.60 -11.57 14.34
C LEU A 90 -8.87 -12.15 15.55
N LEU A 91 -9.19 -11.70 16.76
CA LEU A 91 -8.48 -12.10 17.98
C LEU A 91 -9.20 -13.25 18.69
N SER A 92 -8.60 -14.44 18.65
CA SER A 92 -9.04 -15.58 19.46
C SER A 92 -8.82 -15.34 20.96
N GLU A 93 -9.44 -16.16 21.81
CA GLU A 93 -9.22 -16.09 23.26
C GLU A 93 -7.74 -16.26 23.66
N GLU A 94 -6.96 -17.06 22.91
CA GLU A 94 -5.52 -17.21 23.14
C GLU A 94 -4.74 -15.96 22.69
N ASP A 95 -5.09 -15.38 21.53
CA ASP A 95 -4.47 -14.14 21.07
C ASP A 95 -4.71 -13.00 22.06
N GLN A 96 -5.90 -12.94 22.66
CA GLN A 96 -6.22 -11.95 23.68
C GLN A 96 -5.29 -12.06 24.90
N LYS A 97 -4.90 -13.27 25.32
CA LYS A 97 -3.94 -13.46 26.42
C LYS A 97 -2.55 -12.94 26.06
N ILE A 98 -2.12 -13.12 24.80
CA ILE A 98 -0.86 -12.56 24.28
C ILE A 98 -0.95 -11.03 24.23
N PHE A 99 -2.06 -10.48 23.74
CA PHE A 99 -2.28 -9.03 23.61
C PHE A 99 -2.30 -8.29 24.95
N ARG A 100 -2.50 -8.97 26.08
CA ARG A 100 -2.29 -8.37 27.42
C ARG A 100 -0.86 -7.89 27.64
N TYR A 101 0.11 -8.46 26.93
CA TYR A 101 1.51 -8.06 26.99
C TYR A 101 1.87 -6.98 25.96
N LEU A 102 0.93 -6.56 25.09
CA LEU A 102 1.16 -5.53 24.08
C LEU A 102 1.27 -4.15 24.75
N SER A 103 2.47 -3.59 24.71
CA SER A 103 2.83 -2.34 25.40
C SER A 103 2.69 -1.11 24.50
N SER A 104 3.06 -1.22 23.21
CA SER A 104 2.82 -0.18 22.22
C SER A 104 2.56 -0.77 20.84
N LEU A 105 1.83 0.01 20.03
CA LEU A 105 1.66 -0.20 18.61
C LEU A 105 2.16 1.05 17.89
N GLU A 106 3.08 0.85 16.95
CA GLU A 106 3.71 1.91 16.17
C GLU A 106 3.44 1.67 14.69
N VAL A 107 3.03 2.71 13.98
CA VAL A 107 2.92 2.71 12.52
C VAL A 107 3.89 3.77 12.02
N GLU A 108 4.85 3.35 11.22
CA GLU A 108 5.87 4.22 10.65
C GLU A 108 5.84 4.13 9.13
N ASP A 109 5.46 5.24 8.50
CA ASP A 109 5.61 5.42 7.06
C ASP A 109 7.10 5.46 6.69
N PHE A 110 7.44 5.00 5.50
CA PHE A 110 8.78 5.17 4.97
C PHE A 110 9.07 6.64 4.68
N LYS A 111 10.35 6.99 4.53
CA LYS A 111 10.76 8.37 4.18
C LYS A 111 10.07 8.84 2.92
N ASP A 112 10.01 7.97 1.92
CA ASP A 112 9.06 8.11 0.84
C ASP A 112 7.76 7.41 1.25
N VAL A 113 6.76 8.19 1.65
CA VAL A 113 5.48 7.70 2.17
C VAL A 113 4.74 6.82 1.14
N LYS A 114 5.04 6.96 -0.15
CA LYS A 114 4.43 6.16 -1.22
C LYS A 114 5.08 4.80 -1.38
N SER A 115 6.31 4.64 -0.89
CA SER A 115 7.07 3.39 -1.01
C SER A 115 6.68 2.34 0.04
N GLY A 116 5.97 2.72 1.10
CA GLY A 116 5.48 1.76 2.09
C GLY A 116 5.41 2.26 3.53
N TYR A 117 5.06 1.33 4.42
CA TYR A 117 4.98 1.55 5.86
C TYR A 117 5.28 0.25 6.62
N SER A 118 5.53 0.39 7.92
CA SER A 118 5.66 -0.73 8.84
C SER A 118 4.74 -0.59 10.05
N ILE A 119 4.18 -1.72 10.48
CA ILE A 119 3.40 -1.82 11.71
C ILE A 119 4.22 -2.64 12.70
N THR A 120 4.53 -2.04 13.84
CA THR A 120 5.32 -2.63 14.91
C THR A 120 4.47 -2.84 16.15
N PHE A 121 4.40 -4.09 16.61
CA PHE A 121 3.82 -4.49 17.89
C PHE A 121 4.95 -4.71 18.90
N ASN A 122 4.98 -3.91 19.97
CA ASN A 122 5.99 -4.02 21.02
C ASN A 122 5.39 -4.70 22.25
N PHE A 123 5.94 -5.85 22.62
CA PHE A 123 5.50 -6.64 23.77
C PHE A 123 6.44 -6.47 24.94
N SER A 124 5.86 -6.45 26.14
CA SER A 124 6.60 -6.68 27.38
C SER A 124 7.04 -8.15 27.45
N PRO A 125 8.03 -8.50 28.30
CA PRO A 125 8.42 -9.89 28.51
C PRO A 125 7.21 -10.76 28.81
N ASN A 126 7.02 -11.82 28.02
CA ASN A 126 5.81 -12.64 28.04
C ASN A 126 6.16 -14.15 27.97
N PRO A 127 5.26 -15.05 28.36
CA PRO A 127 5.53 -16.48 28.37
C PRO A 127 5.42 -17.17 27.01
N TYR A 128 5.01 -16.48 25.95
CA TYR A 128 4.62 -17.10 24.67
C TYR A 128 5.75 -17.15 23.64
N PHE A 129 6.52 -16.07 23.51
CA PHE A 129 7.62 -15.97 22.55
C PHE A 129 8.79 -15.15 23.11
N GLU A 130 9.95 -15.26 22.47
CA GLU A 130 11.17 -14.57 22.88
C GLU A 130 11.24 -13.11 22.39
N ASP A 131 10.67 -12.82 21.22
CA ASP A 131 10.78 -11.51 20.58
C ASP A 131 9.90 -10.47 21.28
N ASN A 132 10.48 -9.34 21.71
CA ASN A 132 9.69 -8.23 22.28
C ASN A 132 9.13 -7.29 21.20
N LYS A 133 9.42 -7.54 19.92
CA LYS A 133 8.99 -6.69 18.81
C LYS A 133 8.61 -7.56 17.61
N LEU A 134 7.36 -7.47 17.17
CA LEU A 134 6.87 -8.09 15.96
C LEU A 134 6.55 -7.00 14.94
N THR A 135 7.25 -7.00 13.81
CA THR A 135 7.07 -5.99 12.77
C THR A 135 6.53 -6.63 11.51
N LYS A 136 5.52 -6.00 10.91
CA LYS A 136 5.04 -6.33 9.57
C LYS A 136 5.24 -5.12 8.67
N THR A 137 5.97 -5.32 7.59
CA THR A 137 6.38 -4.27 6.66
C THR A 137 5.74 -4.48 5.31
N PHE A 138 5.24 -3.40 4.75
CA PHE A 138 4.50 -3.32 3.51
C PHE A 138 5.25 -2.36 2.60
N THR A 139 5.82 -2.88 1.50
CA THR A 139 6.60 -2.10 0.53
C THR A 139 5.88 -2.13 -0.81
N PHE A 140 5.54 -0.94 -1.32
CA PHE A 140 4.96 -0.74 -2.63
C PHE A 140 6.09 -0.60 -3.65
N LEU A 141 5.98 -1.30 -4.77
CA LEU A 141 6.97 -1.27 -5.84
C LEU A 141 6.40 -0.45 -7.00
N ASP A 142 7.14 0.58 -7.41
CA ASP A 142 6.68 1.58 -8.38
C ASP A 142 6.58 1.01 -9.81
N ASP A 143 7.33 -0.04 -10.13
CA ASP A 143 7.52 -0.51 -11.51
C ASP A 143 6.37 -1.39 -12.04
N ASP A 144 5.67 -2.13 -11.17
CA ASP A 144 4.62 -3.08 -11.58
C ASP A 144 3.36 -3.03 -10.72
N GLY A 145 3.29 -2.06 -9.79
CA GLY A 145 2.22 -1.93 -8.80
C GLY A 145 2.12 -3.14 -7.86
N SER A 146 3.15 -3.97 -7.78
CA SER A 146 3.19 -5.08 -6.86
C SER A 146 3.58 -4.63 -5.45
N MET A 147 3.24 -5.48 -4.48
CA MET A 147 3.45 -5.23 -3.07
C MET A 147 4.29 -6.34 -2.46
N LYS A 148 5.40 -5.97 -1.84
CA LYS A 148 6.22 -6.87 -1.05
C LYS A 148 5.84 -6.76 0.43
N ILE A 149 5.56 -7.91 1.06
CA ILE A 149 5.22 -7.99 2.47
C ILE A 149 6.29 -8.80 3.19
N THR A 150 6.88 -8.25 4.25
CA THR A 150 7.79 -8.97 5.13
C THR A 150 7.26 -8.91 6.56
N ALA A 151 7.56 -9.93 7.36
CA ALA A 151 7.14 -9.99 8.76
C ALA A 151 8.22 -10.63 9.62
N THR A 152 8.31 -10.21 10.88
CA THR A 152 9.13 -10.88 11.89
C THR A 152 8.67 -12.33 12.06
N SER A 153 9.58 -13.28 11.92
CA SER A 153 9.31 -14.67 12.27
C SER A 153 9.27 -14.82 13.79
N ILE A 154 8.14 -15.29 14.32
CA ILE A 154 7.92 -15.37 15.77
C ILE A 154 8.69 -16.57 16.35
N LYS A 155 9.56 -16.30 17.32
CA LYS A 155 10.26 -17.35 18.08
C LYS A 155 9.43 -17.79 19.28
N TRP A 156 8.54 -18.75 19.04
CA TRP A 156 7.69 -19.32 20.07
C TRP A 156 8.52 -20.07 21.13
N LYS A 157 8.13 -19.90 22.39
CA LYS A 157 8.67 -20.68 23.51
C LYS A 157 8.10 -22.10 23.48
N GLU A 158 8.76 -23.01 24.19
CA GLU A 158 8.40 -24.42 24.21
C GLU A 158 6.93 -24.63 24.61
N GLY A 159 6.19 -25.39 23.79
CA GLY A 159 4.77 -25.67 24.00
C GLY A 159 3.80 -24.50 23.73
N MET A 160 4.29 -23.32 23.32
CA MET A 160 3.48 -22.12 23.08
C MET A 160 3.24 -21.83 21.59
N GLY A 161 3.92 -22.54 20.69
CA GLY A 161 3.73 -22.39 19.25
C GLY A 161 2.32 -22.81 18.85
N ILE A 162 1.53 -21.87 18.32
CA ILE A 162 0.21 -22.16 17.77
C ILE A 162 0.38 -22.83 16.39
N PRO A 163 -0.33 -23.93 16.07
CA PRO A 163 -0.29 -24.58 14.75
C PRO A 163 -0.81 -23.71 13.58
N ASN A 164 -1.28 -22.50 13.85
CA ASN A 164 -1.99 -21.65 12.89
C ASN A 164 -1.08 -20.77 12.03
N GLY A 165 0.24 -20.95 12.12
CA GLY A 165 1.18 -20.44 11.13
C GLY A 165 1.02 -21.19 9.81
N VAL A 166 -0.09 -20.95 9.08
CA VAL A 166 -0.18 -21.32 7.67
C VAL A 166 0.97 -20.58 6.99
N ASN A 167 2.04 -21.31 6.71
CA ASN A 167 3.10 -20.89 5.83
C ASN A 167 2.44 -20.61 4.48
N HIS A 168 2.02 -19.37 4.26
CA HIS A 168 1.52 -18.93 2.98
C HIS A 168 2.71 -18.72 2.06
N GLU A 169 3.39 -19.81 1.70
CA GLU A 169 3.89 -19.97 0.34
C GLU A 169 2.67 -20.19 -0.57
N LYS A 170 1.76 -19.21 -0.65
CA LYS A 170 0.71 -19.20 -1.66
C LYS A 170 1.09 -18.19 -2.72
N LYS A 171 1.58 -18.75 -3.84
CA LYS A 171 1.52 -18.15 -5.17
C LYS A 171 0.19 -17.41 -5.32
N GLY A 172 0.28 -16.22 -5.92
CA GLY A 172 -0.74 -15.19 -5.92
C GLY A 172 -2.17 -15.68 -6.10
N ASN A 173 -3.05 -15.13 -5.27
CA ASN A 173 -4.38 -14.75 -5.72
C ASN A 173 -4.84 -13.54 -4.91
N LYS A 174 -5.06 -12.44 -5.64
CA LYS A 174 -5.54 -11.16 -5.13
C LYS A 174 -6.89 -11.36 -4.46
N ARG A 175 -7.07 -10.87 -3.23
CA ARG A 175 -8.42 -10.56 -2.72
C ARG A 175 -8.81 -9.20 -3.27
N PRO A 176 -10.04 -9.02 -3.77
CA PRO A 176 -10.46 -7.72 -4.29
C PRO A 176 -10.47 -6.71 -3.13
N LEU A 177 -9.81 -5.57 -3.35
CA LEU A 177 -9.95 -4.39 -2.50
C LEU A 177 -11.41 -3.95 -2.63
N ALA A 178 -12.11 -3.79 -1.51
CA ALA A 178 -13.35 -3.03 -1.52
C ALA A 178 -12.96 -1.58 -1.87
N GLU A 179 -13.53 -1.05 -2.95
CA GLU A 179 -13.36 0.34 -3.36
C GLU A 179 -13.92 1.27 -2.26
N GLU A 180 -13.07 1.71 -1.34
CA GLU A 180 -13.34 2.95 -0.64
C GLU A 180 -13.10 4.09 -1.64
N ARG A 181 -14.21 4.59 -2.17
CA ARG A 181 -14.26 5.83 -2.93
C ARG A 181 -13.57 6.93 -2.12
N LEU A 182 -12.39 7.33 -2.57
CA LEU A 182 -11.89 8.67 -2.32
C LEU A 182 -12.86 9.64 -3.00
N VAL A 183 -13.74 10.23 -2.20
CA VAL A 183 -14.46 11.43 -2.60
C VAL A 183 -13.43 12.56 -2.49
N PHE A 184 -13.15 13.19 -3.64
CA PHE A 184 -12.32 14.40 -3.76
C PHE A 184 -12.76 15.51 -2.81
#